data_AF-A0A1I0BWX5-F1
#
_entry.id   AF-A0A1I0BWX5-F1
#
_cell.length_a   1.000
_cell.length_b   1.000
_cell.length_c   1.000
_cell.angle_alpha   90.00
_cell.angle_beta   90.00
_cell.angle_gamma   90.00
#
_symmetry.space_group_name_H-M   'P 1'
#
loop_
_entity.id
_entity.type
_entity.pdbx_description
1 polymer ?
#
loop_
_entity_poly.entity_id
_entity_poly.type
_entity_poly.pdbx_seq_one_letter_code
_entity_poly.pdbx_strand_id
1 'polypeptide(L)'
;MEILIDKNIVIRPENDIHKTDDDKMHSKNGEMIMERSIQYFDDVGKQNTDDVVKVAAERAEELGIKYIVLSSTEGHTALKMAEEVKGKDIKIIAITHQYGLREDGNWEMDEDNLKKLQKMGVLVTTQSHMFSGVERAISKRLGGASRADVISDTLRAVFGKGFKVALEVVMMAADSGHIPVSKDTEVIAIGGTRQGADVALVVRPAHSQNFFNLQVREILAMPRAKEEPK
;
A
#
# COMPACT_ATOMS: atom_id res chain seq x y z
N MET A 1 41.25 15.07 14.14
CA MET A 1 39.87 15.51 13.85
C MET A 1 39.09 14.23 13.57
N GLU A 2 38.58 13.61 14.64
CA GLU A 2 37.80 12.37 14.54
C GLU A 2 36.34 12.73 14.27
N ILE A 3 35.82 12.26 13.15
CA ILE A 3 34.39 12.28 12.87
C ILE A 3 33.84 10.95 13.41
N LEU A 4 33.22 11.02 14.59
CA LEU A 4 32.41 9.94 15.14
C LEU A 4 31.20 9.74 14.22
N ILE A 5 31.22 8.66 13.45
CA ILE A 5 30.04 8.16 12.74
C ILE A 5 29.34 7.22 13.72
N ASP A 6 28.20 7.67 14.24
CA ASP A 6 27.32 6.91 15.11
C ASP A 6 26.80 5.66 14.35
N LYS A 7 27.36 4.48 14.69
CA LYS A 7 27.01 3.18 14.10
C LYS A 7 25.87 2.56 14.90
N ASN A 8 24.64 3.00 14.65
CA ASN A 8 23.45 2.29 15.11
C ASN A 8 22.55 1.87 13.93
N ILE A 9 23.14 1.15 12.97
CA ILE A 9 22.37 0.30 12.05
C ILE A 9 22.58 -1.14 12.51
N VAL A 10 21.60 -1.69 13.23
CA VAL A 10 21.58 -3.10 13.62
C VAL A 10 20.87 -3.87 12.50
N ILE A 11 21.65 -4.47 11.60
CA ILE A 11 21.14 -5.51 10.69
C ILE A 11 21.28 -6.83 11.44
N ARG A 12 20.16 -7.43 11.89
CA ARG A 12 20.19 -8.75 12.52
C ARG A 12 20.17 -9.85 11.44
N PRO A 13 21.03 -10.88 11.54
CA PRO A 13 21.04 -11.99 10.60
C PRO A 13 19.79 -12.87 10.76
N GLU A 14 19.33 -13.43 9.64
CA GLU A 14 18.27 -14.43 9.54
C GLU A 14 18.60 -15.64 10.42
N ASN A 15 17.92 -15.76 11.57
CA ASN A 15 17.56 -17.02 12.25
C ASN A 15 16.98 -16.66 13.63
N ASP A 16 15.67 -16.39 13.67
CA ASP A 16 14.79 -16.66 14.82
C ASP A 16 13.37 -16.18 14.46
N ILE A 17 12.57 -17.08 13.87
CA ILE A 17 11.16 -16.85 13.59
C ILE A 17 10.38 -17.23 14.85
N HIS A 18 10.24 -16.27 15.77
CA HIS A 18 9.08 -16.02 16.63
C HIS A 18 9.51 -15.17 17.84
N LYS A 19 9.42 -13.86 17.70
CA LYS A 19 9.15 -12.95 18.81
C LYS A 19 8.14 -11.91 18.33
N THR A 20 7.06 -11.77 19.09
CA THR A 20 6.11 -10.66 18.97
C THR A 20 6.86 -9.41 19.45
N ASP A 21 7.60 -8.77 18.55
CA ASP A 21 8.45 -7.63 18.88
C ASP A 21 7.58 -6.38 19.05
N ASP A 22 7.06 -6.17 20.26
CA ASP A 22 6.43 -4.93 20.69
C ASP A 22 7.10 -4.43 21.97
N ASP A 23 8.43 -4.33 21.95
CA ASP A 23 9.20 -3.80 23.07
C ASP A 23 9.04 -2.28 23.14
N LYS A 24 8.11 -1.83 23.99
CA LYS A 24 7.94 -0.42 24.33
C LYS A 24 9.09 0.04 25.21
N MET A 25 10.06 0.74 24.63
CA MET A 25 11.13 1.38 25.38
C MET A 25 10.77 2.83 25.73
N HIS A 26 11.05 3.23 26.96
CA HIS A 26 10.88 4.61 27.40
C HIS A 26 12.14 5.41 27.07
N SER A 27 12.00 6.51 26.32
CA SER A 27 13.09 7.46 26.12
C SER A 27 13.43 8.15 27.44
N LYS A 28 14.67 8.65 27.58
CA LYS A 28 15.12 9.41 28.76
C LYS A 28 14.25 10.64 29.10
N ASN A 29 13.34 11.04 28.19
CA ASN A 29 12.44 12.19 28.35
C ASN A 29 10.95 11.80 28.50
N GLY A 30 10.62 10.52 28.68
CA GLY A 30 9.23 10.07 28.86
C GLY A 30 8.43 9.87 27.56
N GLU A 31 9.07 9.96 26.40
CA GLU A 31 8.45 9.60 25.12
C GLU A 31 8.50 8.07 24.92
N MET A 32 7.39 7.48 24.47
CA MET A 32 7.36 6.09 24.05
C MET A 32 8.02 5.95 22.69
N ILE A 33 9.07 5.12 22.62
CA ILE A 33 9.69 4.70 21.36
C ILE A 33 9.13 3.32 21.02
N MET A 34 8.67 3.15 19.77
CA MET A 34 8.22 1.87 19.24
C MET A 34 9.29 1.34 18.29
N GLU A 35 9.81 0.15 18.57
CA GLU A 35 10.72 -0.56 17.68
C GLU A 35 9.93 -1.61 16.90
N ARG A 36 10.08 -1.61 15.56
CA ARG A 36 9.47 -2.61 14.68
C ARG A 36 10.40 -2.91 13.51
N SER A 37 10.34 -4.15 13.03
CA SER A 37 11.05 -4.57 11.83
C SER A 37 10.31 -4.11 10.58
N ILE A 38 11.07 -3.91 9.50
CA ILE A 38 10.58 -3.58 8.16
C ILE A 38 11.27 -4.50 7.18
N GLN A 39 10.52 -5.05 6.23
CA GLN A 39 11.07 -5.87 5.16
C GLN A 39 11.51 -4.99 3.98
N TYR A 40 12.77 -5.12 3.58
CA TYR A 40 13.30 -4.47 2.39
C TYR A 40 13.65 -5.50 1.32
N PHE A 41 12.97 -5.46 0.19
CA PHE A 41 13.23 -6.37 -0.94
C PHE A 41 14.36 -5.84 -1.84
N ASP A 42 15.18 -6.72 -2.39
CA ASP A 42 16.26 -6.32 -3.30
C ASP A 42 15.72 -5.74 -4.62
N ASP A 43 14.63 -6.33 -5.14
CA ASP A 43 14.00 -5.97 -6.41
C ASP A 43 12.52 -5.60 -6.25
N VAL A 44 11.99 -4.86 -7.22
CA VAL A 44 10.57 -4.46 -7.29
C VAL A 44 9.68 -5.55 -7.91
N GLY A 45 8.39 -5.53 -7.62
CA GLY A 45 7.37 -6.27 -8.37
C GLY A 45 6.94 -7.62 -7.80
N LYS A 46 6.33 -8.44 -8.67
CA LYS A 46 5.45 -9.56 -8.31
C LYS A 46 6.06 -10.64 -7.42
N GLN A 47 7.37 -10.83 -7.46
CA GLN A 47 8.06 -11.85 -6.67
C GLN A 47 7.92 -11.61 -5.17
N ASN A 48 7.65 -10.37 -4.75
CA ASN A 48 7.48 -9.99 -3.34
C ASN A 48 6.04 -10.16 -2.84
N THR A 49 5.10 -10.58 -3.69
CA THR A 49 3.66 -10.53 -3.37
C THR A 49 3.31 -11.38 -2.14
N ASP A 50 3.90 -12.57 -2.01
CA ASP A 50 3.59 -13.48 -0.91
C ASP A 50 4.11 -12.95 0.43
N ASP A 51 5.33 -12.40 0.46
CA ASP A 51 5.89 -11.76 1.65
C ASP A 51 5.09 -10.53 2.08
N VAL A 52 4.70 -9.69 1.11
CA VAL A 52 3.85 -8.52 1.36
C VAL A 52 2.48 -8.91 1.91
N VAL A 53 1.85 -9.95 1.35
CA VAL A 53 0.55 -10.45 1.83
C VAL A 53 0.68 -10.94 3.27
N LYS A 54 1.73 -11.71 3.56
CA LYS A 54 1.97 -12.26 4.89
C LYS A 54 2.19 -11.17 5.95
N VAL A 55 3.16 -10.27 5.73
CA VAL A 55 3.49 -9.22 6.72
C VAL A 55 2.33 -8.25 6.94
N ALA A 56 1.54 -7.98 5.90
CA ALA A 56 0.34 -7.16 5.99
C ALA A 56 -0.76 -7.82 6.83
N ALA A 57 -1.00 -9.12 6.64
CA ALA A 57 -2.00 -9.87 7.39
C ALA A 57 -1.60 -9.99 8.87
N GLU A 58 -0.33 -10.34 9.14
CA GLU A 58 0.24 -10.39 10.49
C GLU A 58 0.07 -9.04 11.18
N ARG A 59 0.42 -7.93 10.52
CA ARG A 59 0.30 -6.60 11.13
C ARG A 59 -1.15 -6.17 11.35
N ALA A 60 -2.05 -6.53 10.44
CA ALA A 60 -3.47 -6.23 10.60
C ALA A 60 -4.03 -6.86 11.88
N GLU A 61 -3.66 -8.11 12.17
CA GLU A 61 -4.00 -8.79 13.42
C GLU A 61 -3.29 -8.15 14.63
N GLU A 62 -1.99 -7.90 14.48
CA GLU A 62 -1.11 -7.07 15.31
C GLU A 62 -1.86 -5.92 16.01
N LEU A 63 -2.44 -5.08 15.15
CA LEU A 63 -3.05 -3.81 15.51
C LEU A 63 -4.57 -3.88 15.66
N GLY A 64 -5.19 -5.03 15.39
CA GLY A 64 -6.65 -5.15 15.30
C GLY A 64 -7.27 -4.32 14.16
N ILE A 65 -6.50 -4.03 13.11
CA ILE A 65 -6.98 -3.30 11.93
C ILE A 65 -7.95 -4.17 11.13
N LYS A 66 -9.13 -3.60 10.85
CA LYS A 66 -10.25 -4.32 10.21
C LYS A 66 -10.31 -4.21 8.69
N TYR A 67 -9.51 -3.33 8.09
CA TYR A 67 -9.59 -3.01 6.67
C TYR A 67 -8.23 -3.15 6.00
N ILE A 68 -8.17 -3.99 4.97
CA ILE A 68 -7.03 -4.08 4.05
C ILE A 68 -7.49 -3.54 2.70
N VAL A 69 -6.83 -2.49 2.22
CA VAL A 69 -7.06 -1.88 0.91
C VAL A 69 -5.87 -2.20 0.02
N LEU A 70 -6.09 -2.82 -1.14
CA LEU A 70 -5.01 -3.26 -2.01
C LEU A 70 -5.29 -3.00 -3.48
N SER A 71 -4.23 -2.75 -4.25
CA SER A 71 -4.29 -2.73 -5.71
C SER A 71 -4.27 -4.14 -6.28
N SER A 72 -5.22 -4.47 -7.17
CA SER A 72 -5.25 -5.75 -7.86
C SER A 72 -5.98 -5.65 -9.20
N THR A 73 -5.23 -5.52 -10.29
CA THR A 73 -5.76 -5.33 -11.65
C THR A 73 -6.62 -6.51 -12.12
N GLU A 74 -6.05 -7.72 -12.13
CA GLU A 74 -6.69 -8.95 -12.63
C GLU A 74 -7.26 -9.84 -11.50
N GLY A 75 -7.13 -9.42 -10.24
CA GLY A 75 -7.65 -10.13 -9.06
C GLY A 75 -6.66 -11.04 -8.32
N HIS A 76 -5.47 -11.32 -8.88
CA HIS A 76 -4.52 -12.28 -8.30
C HIS A 76 -4.02 -11.90 -6.90
N THR A 77 -3.61 -10.65 -6.68
CA THR A 77 -3.15 -10.20 -5.34
C THR A 77 -4.28 -10.26 -4.32
N ALA A 78 -5.49 -9.88 -4.73
CA ALA A 78 -6.67 -9.93 -3.87
C ALA A 78 -7.01 -11.37 -3.43
N LEU A 79 -6.86 -12.35 -4.33
CA LEU A 79 -7.11 -13.76 -4.01
C LEU A 79 -6.12 -14.29 -2.98
N LYS A 80 -4.83 -13.97 -3.16
CA LYS A 80 -3.78 -14.34 -2.18
C LYS A 80 -4.08 -13.76 -0.81
N MET A 81 -4.41 -12.47 -0.74
CA MET A 81 -4.77 -11.83 0.52
C MET A 81 -6.03 -12.44 1.15
N ALA A 82 -7.06 -12.73 0.35
CA ALA A 82 -8.30 -13.32 0.84
C ALA A 82 -8.13 -14.73 1.41
N GLU A 83 -7.22 -15.54 0.86
CA GLU A 83 -6.86 -16.83 1.46
C GLU A 83 -6.02 -16.65 2.73
N GLU A 84 -5.09 -15.70 2.76
CA GLU A 84 -4.23 -15.44 3.93
C GLU A 84 -5.02 -14.96 5.16
N VAL A 85 -6.06 -14.16 4.96
CA VAL A 85 -6.91 -13.65 6.06
C VAL A 85 -8.19 -14.45 6.27
N LYS A 86 -8.28 -15.64 5.68
CA LYS A 86 -9.48 -16.48 5.76
C LYS A 86 -9.83 -16.80 7.21
N GLY A 87 -11.07 -16.53 7.60
CA GLY A 87 -11.57 -16.73 8.96
C GLY A 87 -11.20 -15.63 9.94
N LYS A 88 -10.46 -14.59 9.51
CA LYS A 88 -10.15 -13.41 10.33
C LYS A 88 -11.24 -12.35 10.13
N ASP A 89 -11.45 -11.52 11.15
CA ASP A 89 -12.38 -10.38 11.07
C ASP A 89 -11.70 -9.20 10.36
N ILE A 90 -11.43 -9.39 9.06
CA ILE A 90 -10.75 -8.45 8.17
C ILE A 90 -11.57 -8.31 6.88
N LYS A 91 -11.85 -7.08 6.49
CA LYS A 91 -12.52 -6.73 5.23
C LYS A 91 -11.47 -6.32 4.20
N ILE A 92 -11.54 -6.94 3.02
CA ILE A 92 -10.65 -6.62 1.90
C ILE A 92 -11.39 -5.73 0.90
N ILE A 93 -10.76 -4.62 0.54
CA ILE A 93 -11.17 -3.72 -0.54
C ILE A 93 -10.10 -3.82 -1.64
N ALA A 94 -10.43 -4.54 -2.71
CA ALA A 94 -9.57 -4.68 -3.88
C ALA A 94 -9.92 -3.59 -4.90
N ILE A 95 -8.99 -2.64 -5.07
CA ILE A 95 -9.09 -1.58 -6.07
C ILE A 95 -8.39 -2.04 -7.35
N THR A 96 -9.12 -2.08 -8.45
CA THR A 96 -8.55 -2.36 -9.79
C THR A 96 -8.37 -1.07 -10.59
N HIS A 97 -7.77 -1.18 -11.78
CA HIS A 97 -7.66 -0.08 -12.72
C HIS A 97 -9.04 0.46 -13.11
N GLN A 98 -9.09 1.77 -13.41
CA GLN A 98 -10.27 2.39 -13.97
C GLN A 98 -10.75 1.64 -15.22
N TYR A 99 -12.07 1.48 -15.36
CA TYR A 99 -12.66 0.91 -16.56
C TYR A 99 -12.23 1.73 -17.79
N GLY A 100 -11.80 1.08 -18.88
CA GLY A 100 -11.29 1.77 -20.05
C GLY A 100 -9.81 2.18 -20.00
N LEU A 101 -9.03 1.83 -18.95
CA LEU A 101 -7.64 2.29 -18.84
C LEU A 101 -6.73 1.77 -19.97
N ARG A 102 -6.80 0.46 -20.24
CA ARG A 102 -6.00 -0.22 -21.28
C ARG A 102 -6.66 -0.11 -22.66
N GLU A 103 -7.97 -0.24 -22.70
CA GLU A 103 -8.80 -0.23 -23.90
C GLU A 103 -10.21 0.27 -23.54
N ASP A 104 -10.73 1.24 -24.30
CA ASP A 104 -12.05 1.83 -24.09
C ASP A 104 -13.14 0.76 -24.04
N GLY A 105 -14.04 0.85 -23.06
CA GLY A 105 -15.13 -0.10 -22.93
C GLY A 105 -14.75 -1.45 -22.32
N ASN A 106 -13.48 -1.66 -21.92
CA ASN A 106 -12.99 -2.93 -21.38
C ASN A 106 -12.54 -2.83 -19.92
N TRP A 107 -12.68 -3.93 -19.18
CA TRP A 107 -12.20 -4.09 -17.81
C TRP A 107 -11.12 -5.16 -17.73
N GLU A 108 -10.04 -4.89 -16.99
CA GLU A 108 -8.92 -5.83 -16.87
C GLU A 108 -9.15 -6.90 -15.78
N MET A 109 -10.20 -6.78 -14.98
CA MET A 109 -10.53 -7.77 -13.96
C MET A 109 -10.97 -9.08 -14.62
N ASP A 110 -10.29 -10.18 -14.28
CA ASP A 110 -10.68 -11.51 -14.73
C ASP A 110 -12.01 -11.94 -14.09
N GLU A 111 -12.96 -12.38 -14.91
CA GLU A 111 -14.31 -12.71 -14.44
C GLU A 111 -14.35 -13.88 -13.44
N ASP A 112 -13.47 -14.87 -13.62
CA ASP A 112 -13.43 -16.04 -12.74
C ASP A 112 -12.81 -15.69 -11.39
N ASN A 113 -11.77 -14.85 -11.39
CA ASN A 113 -11.21 -14.27 -10.18
C ASN A 113 -12.23 -13.38 -9.47
N LEU A 114 -12.97 -12.54 -10.18
CA LEU A 114 -14.03 -11.71 -9.61
C LEU A 114 -15.08 -12.54 -8.88
N LYS A 115 -15.59 -13.61 -9.52
CA LYS A 115 -16.56 -14.53 -8.92
C LYS A 115 -16.00 -15.19 -7.65
N LYS A 116 -14.73 -15.61 -7.66
CA LYS A 116 -14.07 -16.18 -6.48
C LYS A 116 -13.95 -15.15 -5.35
N LEU A 117 -13.47 -13.94 -5.66
CA LEU A 117 -13.33 -12.85 -4.70
C LEU A 117 -14.65 -12.48 -4.03
N GLN A 118 -15.73 -12.36 -4.81
CA GLN A 118 -17.07 -12.08 -4.30
C GLN A 118 -17.58 -13.19 -3.36
N LYS A 119 -17.34 -14.46 -3.70
CA LYS A 119 -17.67 -15.60 -2.83
C LYS A 119 -16.89 -15.59 -1.51
N MET A 120 -15.68 -15.04 -1.52
CA MET A 120 -14.83 -14.85 -0.34
C MET A 120 -15.17 -13.58 0.44
N GLY A 121 -16.18 -12.81 0.03
CA GLY A 121 -16.60 -11.57 0.69
C GLY A 121 -15.69 -10.37 0.41
N VAL A 122 -14.80 -10.46 -0.57
CA VAL A 122 -13.95 -9.35 -1.00
C VAL A 122 -14.78 -8.34 -1.78
N LEU A 123 -14.67 -7.06 -1.41
CA LEU A 123 -15.23 -5.98 -2.20
C LEU A 123 -14.25 -5.60 -3.32
N VAL A 124 -14.65 -5.85 -4.56
CA VAL A 124 -13.88 -5.44 -5.75
C VAL A 124 -14.53 -4.19 -6.35
N THR A 125 -13.75 -3.14 -6.56
CA THR A 125 -14.26 -1.87 -7.08
C THR A 125 -13.21 -1.11 -7.89
N THR A 126 -13.67 -0.08 -8.60
CA THR A 126 -12.86 0.74 -9.50
C THR A 126 -13.40 2.16 -9.56
N GLN A 127 -12.51 3.12 -9.82
CA GLN A 127 -12.85 4.51 -10.14
C GLN A 127 -11.66 5.16 -10.84
N SER A 128 -11.80 6.42 -11.24
CA SER A 128 -10.69 7.19 -11.79
C SER A 128 -9.51 7.28 -10.83
N HIS A 129 -8.30 7.12 -11.35
CA HIS A 129 -7.07 7.18 -10.56
C HIS A 129 -6.84 8.59 -10.00
N MET A 130 -6.77 8.73 -8.67
CA MET A 130 -6.77 10.02 -7.98
C MET A 130 -5.57 10.91 -8.29
N PHE A 131 -4.38 10.34 -8.46
CA PHE A 131 -3.19 11.13 -8.82
C PHE A 131 -3.06 11.36 -10.34
N SER A 132 -4.19 11.37 -11.05
CA SER A 132 -4.21 11.66 -12.48
C SER A 132 -5.54 12.30 -12.89
N GLY A 133 -6.63 11.53 -12.91
CA GLY A 133 -7.95 12.02 -13.32
C GLY A 133 -7.90 12.71 -14.69
N VAL A 134 -8.66 13.80 -14.81
CA VAL A 134 -8.76 14.61 -16.05
C VAL A 134 -7.44 15.29 -16.40
N GLU A 135 -6.60 15.63 -15.41
CA GLU A 135 -5.29 16.26 -15.64
C GLU A 135 -4.39 15.40 -16.56
N ARG A 136 -4.51 14.07 -16.49
CA ARG A 136 -3.78 13.17 -17.41
C ARG A 136 -4.14 13.42 -18.88
N ALA A 137 -5.41 13.72 -19.18
CA ALA A 137 -5.83 14.02 -20.54
C ALA A 137 -5.25 15.35 -21.02
N ILE A 138 -5.16 16.33 -20.12
CA ILE A 138 -4.53 17.64 -20.36
C ILE A 138 -3.04 17.45 -20.68
N SER A 139 -2.29 16.79 -19.79
CA SER A 139 -0.86 16.55 -19.98
C SER A 139 -0.55 15.75 -21.25
N LYS A 140 -1.37 14.76 -21.60
CA LYS A 140 -1.21 13.98 -22.85
C LYS A 140 -1.46 14.81 -24.11
N ARG A 141 -2.46 15.69 -24.08
CA ARG A 141 -2.90 16.45 -25.28
C ARG A 141 -2.14 17.76 -25.47
N LEU A 142 -1.92 18.50 -24.39
CA LEU A 142 -1.36 19.86 -24.41
C LEU A 142 0.10 19.90 -23.92
N GLY A 143 0.60 18.84 -23.29
CA GLY A 143 1.90 18.83 -22.63
C GLY A 143 1.88 19.50 -21.26
N GLY A 144 3.01 19.40 -20.54
CA GLY A 144 3.17 19.95 -19.19
C GLY A 144 2.68 19.02 -18.08
N ALA A 145 3.36 19.06 -16.93
CA ALA A 145 2.98 18.32 -15.74
C ALA A 145 1.93 19.10 -14.94
N SER A 146 0.86 18.42 -14.52
CA SER A 146 -0.10 18.98 -13.56
C SER A 146 0.46 18.93 -12.13
N ARG A 147 -0.20 19.63 -11.21
CA ARG A 147 0.13 19.51 -9.77
C ARG A 147 -0.08 18.08 -9.25
N ALA A 148 -1.05 17.35 -9.80
CA ALA A 148 -1.29 15.96 -9.45
C ALA A 148 -0.16 15.04 -9.95
N ASP A 149 0.38 15.32 -11.14
CA ASP A 149 1.56 14.61 -11.66
C ASP A 149 2.79 14.85 -10.78
N VAL A 150 3.02 16.10 -10.34
CA VAL A 150 4.14 16.42 -9.45
C VAL A 150 4.05 15.62 -8.14
N ILE A 151 2.87 15.52 -7.52
CA ILE A 151 2.68 14.70 -6.31
C ILE A 151 2.93 13.21 -6.61
N SER A 152 2.33 12.69 -7.69
CA SER A 152 2.50 11.30 -8.13
C SER A 152 3.97 10.95 -8.32
N ASP A 153 4.69 11.76 -9.09
CA ASP A 153 6.06 11.47 -9.49
C ASP A 153 7.04 11.73 -8.35
N THR A 154 6.74 12.64 -7.42
CA THR A 154 7.50 12.76 -6.16
C THR A 154 7.41 11.48 -5.34
N LEU A 155 6.20 10.94 -5.13
CA LEU A 155 6.02 9.68 -4.40
C LEU A 155 6.72 8.51 -5.09
N ARG A 156 6.65 8.45 -6.44
CA ARG A 156 7.33 7.42 -7.23
C ARG A 156 8.85 7.54 -7.15
N ALA A 157 9.40 8.74 -7.27
CA ALA A 157 10.83 8.96 -7.25
C ALA A 157 11.45 8.64 -5.89
N VAL A 158 10.78 9.01 -4.79
CA VAL A 158 11.32 8.84 -3.44
C VAL A 158 11.02 7.45 -2.86
N PHE A 159 9.83 6.90 -3.11
CA PHE A 159 9.36 5.67 -2.46
C PHE A 159 8.99 4.54 -3.43
N GLY A 160 9.00 4.78 -4.74
CA GLY A 160 8.64 3.79 -5.76
C GLY A 160 7.16 3.78 -6.14
N LYS A 161 6.85 3.06 -7.22
CA LYS A 161 5.48 2.98 -7.78
C LYS A 161 4.50 2.34 -6.81
N GLY A 162 4.88 1.22 -6.18
CA GLY A 162 4.04 0.52 -5.20
C GLY A 162 3.58 1.43 -4.05
N PHE A 163 4.48 2.30 -3.54
CA PHE A 163 4.15 3.22 -2.45
C PHE A 163 3.12 4.27 -2.87
N LYS A 164 3.31 4.90 -4.05
CA LYS A 164 2.33 5.81 -4.63
C LYS A 164 0.97 5.12 -4.81
N VAL A 165 0.97 3.90 -5.34
CA VAL A 165 -0.24 3.10 -5.57
C VAL A 165 -0.95 2.79 -4.25
N ALA A 166 -0.23 2.38 -3.20
CA ALA A 166 -0.79 2.09 -1.89
C ALA A 166 -1.57 3.30 -1.32
N LEU A 167 -1.02 4.52 -1.44
CA LEU A 167 -1.72 5.73 -1.01
C LEU A 167 -2.94 6.06 -1.89
N GLU A 168 -2.81 5.85 -3.20
CA GLU A 168 -3.87 6.12 -4.17
C GLU A 168 -5.11 5.24 -3.93
N VAL A 169 -4.91 3.94 -3.71
CA VAL A 169 -6.03 3.00 -3.50
C VAL A 169 -6.75 3.25 -2.18
N VAL A 170 -6.04 3.73 -1.14
CA VAL A 170 -6.67 4.13 0.13
C VAL A 170 -7.61 5.32 -0.07
N MET A 171 -7.17 6.37 -0.78
CA MET A 171 -8.04 7.51 -1.07
C MET A 171 -9.22 7.11 -1.93
N MET A 172 -9.01 6.24 -2.91
CA MET A 172 -10.09 5.67 -3.72
C MET A 172 -11.12 4.95 -2.83
N ALA A 173 -10.68 4.03 -1.97
CA ALA A 173 -11.58 3.33 -1.05
C ALA A 173 -12.33 4.29 -0.10
N ALA A 174 -11.65 5.35 0.38
CA ALA A 174 -12.26 6.38 1.22
C ALA A 174 -13.35 7.18 0.48
N ASP A 175 -13.06 7.66 -0.74
CA ASP A 175 -13.98 8.46 -1.53
C ASP A 175 -15.21 7.68 -2.01
N SER A 176 -15.09 6.35 -2.15
CA SER A 176 -16.22 5.47 -2.44
C SER A 176 -16.99 5.01 -1.19
N GLY A 177 -16.61 5.47 0.01
CA GLY A 177 -17.29 5.13 1.27
C GLY A 177 -17.10 3.67 1.69
N HIS A 178 -16.05 3.00 1.23
CA HIS A 178 -15.79 1.58 1.53
C HIS A 178 -14.96 1.35 2.79
N ILE A 179 -14.29 2.40 3.27
CA ILE A 179 -13.55 2.40 4.54
C ILE A 179 -13.96 3.61 5.40
N PRO A 180 -13.93 3.50 6.73
CA PRO A 180 -14.12 4.64 7.61
C PRO A 180 -12.98 5.65 7.47
N VAL A 181 -13.25 6.92 7.76
CA VAL A 181 -12.26 7.99 7.80
C VAL A 181 -12.43 8.78 9.09
N SER A 182 -11.46 8.68 9.99
CA SER A 182 -11.40 9.43 11.23
C SER A 182 -9.96 9.62 11.69
N LYS A 183 -9.74 10.36 12.79
CA LYS A 183 -8.39 10.57 13.35
C LYS A 183 -7.75 9.29 13.89
N ASP A 184 -8.58 8.35 14.31
CA ASP A 184 -8.19 7.11 15.00
C ASP A 184 -8.36 5.87 14.10
N THR A 185 -8.71 6.08 12.82
CA THR A 185 -8.82 4.98 11.86
C THR A 185 -7.47 4.71 11.21
N GLU A 186 -7.06 3.45 11.23
CA GLU A 186 -5.92 2.94 10.49
C GLU A 186 -6.38 1.78 9.60
N VAL A 187 -5.78 1.71 8.40
CA VAL A 187 -6.00 0.64 7.42
C VAL A 187 -4.65 0.11 6.97
N ILE A 188 -4.62 -1.14 6.53
CA ILE A 188 -3.48 -1.64 5.77
C ILE A 188 -3.66 -1.23 4.31
N ALA A 189 -2.60 -0.68 3.71
CA ALA A 189 -2.56 -0.24 2.33
C ALA A 189 -1.50 -1.03 1.56
N ILE A 190 -1.88 -1.66 0.46
CA ILE A 190 -0.97 -2.50 -0.34
C ILE A 190 -0.95 -2.02 -1.78
N GLY A 191 0.26 -1.84 -2.30
CA GLY A 191 0.52 -1.44 -3.67
C GLY A 191 1.62 -2.28 -4.30
N GLY A 192 1.72 -2.21 -5.62
CA GLY A 192 2.70 -2.97 -6.38
C GLY A 192 3.32 -2.19 -7.53
N THR A 193 4.49 -2.65 -7.95
CA THR A 193 5.16 -2.19 -9.17
C THR A 193 4.86 -3.14 -10.33
N ARG A 194 4.21 -2.63 -11.39
CA ARG A 194 3.76 -3.37 -12.58
C ARG A 194 2.71 -4.44 -12.26
N GLN A 195 3.14 -5.59 -11.73
CA GLN A 195 2.29 -6.73 -11.38
C GLN A 195 2.58 -7.17 -9.95
N GLY A 196 1.57 -7.76 -9.30
CA GLY A 196 1.66 -8.23 -7.91
C GLY A 196 1.70 -7.08 -6.90
N ALA A 197 2.29 -7.34 -5.74
CA ALA A 197 2.49 -6.35 -4.68
C ALA A 197 3.94 -6.37 -4.19
N ASP A 198 4.47 -5.18 -3.88
CA ASP A 198 5.82 -5.01 -3.33
C ASP A 198 5.89 -4.00 -2.19
N VAL A 199 4.77 -3.33 -1.85
CA VAL A 199 4.69 -2.37 -0.74
C VAL A 199 3.48 -2.64 0.12
N ALA A 200 3.66 -2.64 1.45
CA ALA A 200 2.59 -2.63 2.45
C ALA A 200 2.84 -1.56 3.52
N LEU A 201 1.79 -0.82 3.87
CA LEU A 201 1.82 0.31 4.79
C LEU A 201 0.67 0.24 5.80
N VAL A 202 0.85 0.81 6.99
CA VAL A 202 -0.27 1.23 7.84
C VAL A 202 -0.55 2.70 7.52
N VAL A 203 -1.81 3.03 7.22
CA VAL A 203 -2.21 4.37 6.75
C VAL A 203 -3.42 4.87 7.53
N ARG A 204 -3.36 6.11 8.00
CA ARG A 204 -4.56 6.88 8.36
C ARG A 204 -5.18 7.43 7.07
N PRO A 205 -6.36 6.96 6.65
CA PRO A 205 -6.98 7.38 5.41
C PRO A 205 -7.43 8.85 5.45
N ALA A 206 -7.58 9.45 4.28
CA ALA A 206 -8.22 10.74 4.07
C ALA A 206 -8.97 10.73 2.74
N HIS A 207 -10.03 11.53 2.64
CA HIS A 207 -10.67 11.81 1.36
C HIS A 207 -9.75 12.62 0.46
N SER A 208 -9.86 12.46 -0.87
CA SER A 208 -8.98 13.15 -1.83
C SER A 208 -9.01 14.68 -1.70
N GLN A 209 -10.18 15.27 -1.46
CA GLN A 209 -10.33 16.71 -1.20
C GLN A 209 -9.56 17.21 0.04
N ASN A 210 -9.19 16.28 0.94
CA ASN A 210 -8.42 16.51 2.15
C ASN A 210 -7.09 15.74 2.11
N PHE A 211 -6.49 15.56 0.92
CA PHE A 211 -5.27 14.77 0.69
C PHE A 211 -4.17 14.96 1.75
N PHE A 212 -3.92 16.21 2.15
CA PHE A 212 -2.87 16.53 3.13
C PHE A 212 -3.16 16.03 4.56
N ASN A 213 -4.32 15.43 4.81
CA ASN A 213 -4.64 14.70 6.04
C ASN A 213 -4.30 13.20 5.96
N LEU A 214 -3.90 12.67 4.81
CA LEU A 214 -3.43 11.28 4.69
C LEU A 214 -2.11 11.13 5.46
N GLN A 215 -1.94 10.07 6.24
CA GLN A 215 -0.70 9.83 6.99
C GLN A 215 -0.26 8.38 6.87
N VAL A 216 0.99 8.17 6.46
CA VAL A 216 1.67 6.88 6.64
C VAL A 216 2.08 6.78 8.10
N ARG A 217 1.64 5.71 8.75
CA ARG A 217 1.91 5.40 10.16
C ARG A 217 3.09 4.47 10.30
N GLU A 218 3.11 3.43 9.47
CA GLU A 218 4.15 2.42 9.44
C GLU A 218 4.43 2.00 8.00
N ILE A 219 5.67 1.60 7.74
CA ILE A 219 6.06 0.94 6.50
C ILE A 219 6.41 -0.50 6.88
N LEU A 220 5.67 -1.46 6.33
CA LEU A 220 5.79 -2.88 6.70
C LEU A 220 6.76 -3.60 5.76
N ALA A 221 6.61 -3.32 4.47
CA ALA A 221 7.50 -3.84 3.45
C ALA A 221 7.59 -2.86 2.27
N MET A 222 8.77 -2.75 1.67
CA MET A 222 8.98 -2.05 0.40
C MET A 222 10.28 -2.50 -0.27
N PRO A 223 10.45 -2.32 -1.59
CA PRO A 223 11.75 -2.55 -2.21
C PRO A 223 12.79 -1.58 -1.63
N ARG A 224 14.06 -1.97 -1.58
CA ARG A 224 15.17 -1.09 -1.19
C ARG A 224 15.53 -0.20 -2.36
N ALA A 225 15.90 -0.80 -3.49
CA ALA A 225 16.07 -0.12 -4.77
C ALA A 225 14.73 0.01 -5.51
N LYS A 226 14.47 1.17 -6.12
CA LYS A 226 13.27 1.41 -6.94
C LYS A 226 13.65 1.41 -8.42
N GLU A 227 12.65 1.33 -9.30
CA GLU A 227 12.89 1.56 -10.72
C GLU A 227 13.34 3.00 -10.95
N GLU A 228 14.43 3.18 -11.69
CA GLU A 228 14.80 4.49 -12.21
C GLU A 228 13.62 5.07 -13.01
N PRO A 229 13.26 6.34 -12.78
CA PRO A 229 12.24 7.00 -13.58
C PRO A 229 12.65 7.02 -15.05
N LYS A 230 11.68 6.81 -15.94
CA LYS A 230 11.85 7.00 -17.39
C LYS A 230 11.42 8.39 -17.79
#